data_AF-A0A505CVV7-F1
#
_entry.id   AF-A0A505CVV7-F1
#
_cell.length_a   1.000
_cell.length_b   1.000
_cell.length_c   1.000
_cell.angle_alpha   90.00
_cell.angle_beta   90.00
_cell.angle_gamma   90.00
#
_symmetry.space_group_name_H-M   'P 1'
#
loop_
_entity.id
_entity.type
_entity.pdbx_description
1 polymer ?
#
loop_
_entity_poly.entity_id
_entity_poly.type
_entity_poly.pdbx_seq_one_letter_code
_entity_poly.pdbx_strand_id
1 'polypeptide(L)'
;MSKEFEITSEFEVDATPEQVWDAVTSGTGGWLWPMEAPEPREGGKGPFGSTVTAWDPPHRFTNRVEDVEGISEQTLNQLDYTIEPRDEGRRAWVRYVHSGIFVDDWDNQYDGASKHTDFYLHTLRQYLTHFDGRPVAFATFDGPEASKASDAFAAVGRALGLADDTSEGARVQAQGPDGQPLDASVDYRNPYFIGLRTDTALIRFFGRNHWGYMVGVSIHDFAPDADAERNELAWQGWLNGVFGG
;
A
#
# COMPACT_ATOMS: atom_id res chain seq x y z
N MET A 1 18.92 -4.52 -20.26
CA MET A 1 19.46 -5.83 -19.83
C MET A 1 18.70 -6.26 -18.59
N SER A 2 18.32 -7.53 -18.51
CA SER A 2 17.70 -8.07 -17.30
C SER A 2 18.68 -8.06 -16.13
N LYS A 3 18.21 -7.69 -14.93
CA LYS A 3 19.05 -7.62 -13.73
C LYS A 3 18.22 -7.88 -12.48
N GLU A 4 18.81 -8.64 -11.56
CA GLU A 4 18.21 -8.96 -10.26
C GLU A 4 18.02 -7.70 -9.40
N PHE A 5 17.00 -7.71 -8.55
CA PHE A 5 16.83 -6.73 -7.48
C PHE A 5 16.43 -7.40 -6.17
N GLU A 6 16.72 -6.71 -5.08
CA GLU A 6 16.24 -7.05 -3.74
C GLU A 6 15.94 -5.76 -2.97
N ILE A 7 14.76 -5.70 -2.38
CA ILE A 7 14.32 -4.67 -1.45
C ILE A 7 14.00 -5.39 -0.13
N THR A 8 14.73 -5.02 0.92
CA THR A 8 14.55 -5.58 2.26
C THR A 8 14.01 -4.49 3.18
N SER A 9 12.99 -4.81 3.96
CA SER A 9 12.48 -3.96 5.02
C SER A 9 12.29 -4.78 6.29
N GLU A 10 12.67 -4.19 7.43
CA GLU A 10 12.56 -4.81 8.74
C GLU A 10 11.92 -3.82 9.72
N PHE A 11 10.94 -4.28 10.49
CA PHE A 11 10.24 -3.44 11.45
C PHE A 11 9.62 -4.25 12.58
N GLU A 12 9.37 -3.59 13.71
CA GLU A 12 8.54 -4.15 14.77
C GLU A 12 7.14 -3.55 14.72
N VAL A 13 6.15 -4.35 15.15
CA VAL A 13 4.75 -3.95 15.29
C VAL A 13 4.20 -4.33 16.64
N ASP A 14 3.29 -3.50 17.14
CA ASP A 14 2.50 -3.75 18.35
C ASP A 14 1.31 -4.69 18.04
N ALA A 15 1.62 -5.81 17.38
CA ALA A 15 0.68 -6.87 17.00
C ALA A 15 1.35 -8.24 17.22
N THR A 16 0.53 -9.25 17.51
CA THR A 16 0.97 -10.64 17.64
C THR A 16 1.43 -11.23 16.30
N PRO A 17 2.32 -12.24 16.27
CA PRO A 17 2.67 -12.94 15.02
C PRO A 17 1.47 -13.43 14.23
N GLU A 18 0.42 -13.90 14.90
CA GLU A 18 -0.82 -14.38 14.29
C GLU A 18 -1.58 -13.25 13.58
N GLN A 19 -1.66 -12.06 14.18
CA GLN A 19 -2.29 -10.90 13.53
C GLN A 19 -1.51 -10.45 12.28
N VAL A 20 -0.17 -10.46 12.34
CA VAL A 20 0.66 -10.17 11.17
C VAL A 20 0.44 -11.22 10.08
N TRP A 21 0.42 -12.50 10.46
CA TRP A 21 0.18 -13.62 9.56
C TRP A 21 -1.17 -13.48 8.83
N ASP A 22 -2.23 -13.18 9.56
CA ASP A 22 -3.56 -12.98 9.00
C ASP A 22 -3.55 -11.79 8.04
N ALA A 23 -2.92 -10.67 8.41
CA ALA A 23 -2.83 -9.47 7.57
C ALA A 23 -2.10 -9.69 6.22
N VAL A 24 -1.06 -10.52 6.18
CA VAL A 24 -0.27 -10.77 4.96
C VAL A 24 -0.81 -11.91 4.09
N THR A 25 -1.65 -12.78 4.64
CA THR A 25 -2.21 -13.93 3.91
C THR A 25 -3.66 -13.72 3.47
N SER A 26 -4.52 -13.23 4.35
CA SER A 26 -5.97 -13.14 4.11
C SER A 26 -6.53 -11.72 4.28
N GLY A 27 -5.86 -10.87 5.06
CA GLY A 27 -6.25 -9.49 5.35
C GLY A 27 -5.62 -8.43 4.45
N THR A 28 -5.14 -8.78 3.26
CA THR A 28 -4.33 -7.88 2.41
C THR A 28 -5.08 -6.63 1.98
N GLY A 29 -6.42 -6.71 1.87
CA GLY A 29 -7.27 -5.55 1.59
C GLY A 29 -7.16 -4.44 2.63
N GLY A 30 -6.74 -4.74 3.87
CA GLY A 30 -6.58 -3.75 4.94
C GLY A 30 -5.40 -2.81 4.75
N TRP A 31 -4.43 -3.13 3.89
CA TRP A 31 -3.21 -2.32 3.76
C TRP A 31 -2.60 -2.26 2.36
N LEU A 32 -3.01 -3.14 1.45
CA LEU A 32 -2.51 -3.24 0.09
C LEU A 32 -3.68 -3.18 -0.90
N TRP A 33 -4.22 -4.33 -1.28
CA TRP A 33 -5.47 -4.52 -2.01
C TRP A 33 -5.98 -5.94 -1.73
N PRO A 34 -7.28 -6.21 -1.94
CA PRO A 34 -7.82 -7.57 -1.80
C PRO A 34 -7.13 -8.54 -2.75
N MET A 35 -6.66 -9.66 -2.22
CA MET A 35 -6.07 -10.75 -2.99
C MET A 35 -6.72 -12.08 -2.61
N GLU A 36 -6.68 -13.04 -3.52
CA GLU A 36 -7.02 -14.43 -3.17
C GLU A 36 -6.08 -14.92 -2.08
N ALA A 37 -6.64 -15.48 -1.01
CA ALA A 37 -5.84 -16.10 0.03
C ALA A 37 -5.03 -17.27 -0.55
N PRO A 38 -3.75 -17.40 -0.19
CA PRO A 38 -2.91 -18.49 -0.69
C PRO A 38 -3.43 -19.84 -0.18
N GLU A 39 -3.28 -20.88 -1.01
CA GLU A 39 -3.45 -22.26 -0.56
C GLU A 39 -2.41 -22.57 0.54
N PRO A 40 -2.81 -23.12 1.69
CA PRO A 40 -1.98 -23.14 2.89
C PRO A 40 -0.97 -24.29 2.91
N ARG A 41 -0.09 -24.35 1.90
CA ARG A 41 0.96 -25.36 1.74
C ARG A 41 2.00 -24.93 0.72
N GLU A 42 3.21 -25.47 0.83
CA GLU A 42 4.19 -25.42 -0.26
C GLU A 42 3.65 -26.07 -1.54
N GLY A 43 3.96 -25.47 -2.69
CA GLY A 43 3.41 -25.83 -3.99
C GLY A 43 1.92 -25.50 -4.14
N GLY A 44 1.34 -24.73 -3.21
CA GLY A 44 -0.01 -24.19 -3.31
C GLY A 44 -0.09 -23.02 -4.27
N LYS A 45 -1.30 -22.72 -4.76
CA LYS A 45 -1.57 -21.48 -5.50
C LYS A 45 -1.52 -20.27 -4.55
N GLY A 46 -0.75 -19.26 -4.90
CA GLY A 46 -0.69 -17.97 -4.24
C GLY A 46 -1.44 -16.86 -5.01
N PRO A 47 -1.38 -15.61 -4.51
CA PRO A 47 -2.00 -14.47 -5.17
C PRO A 47 -1.42 -14.26 -6.58
N PHE A 48 -2.22 -13.71 -7.50
CA PHE A 48 -1.81 -13.44 -8.89
C PHE A 48 -1.25 -14.65 -9.65
N GLY A 49 -1.71 -15.87 -9.32
CA GLY A 49 -1.22 -17.09 -9.95
C GLY A 49 0.20 -17.49 -9.55
N SER A 50 0.77 -16.86 -8.51
CA SER A 50 2.05 -17.26 -7.93
C SER A 50 1.99 -18.67 -7.33
N THR A 51 3.15 -19.25 -7.08
CA THR A 51 3.32 -20.49 -6.32
C THR A 51 3.82 -20.17 -4.92
N VAL A 52 3.21 -20.78 -3.90
CA VAL A 52 3.71 -20.74 -2.52
C VAL A 52 4.96 -21.61 -2.42
N THR A 53 6.10 -21.02 -2.09
CA THR A 53 7.40 -21.71 -2.00
C THR A 53 7.87 -21.97 -0.57
N ALA A 54 7.27 -21.30 0.41
CA ALA A 54 7.42 -21.62 1.83
C ALA A 54 6.10 -21.34 2.57
N TRP A 55 5.71 -22.25 3.46
CA TRP A 55 4.50 -22.12 4.28
C TRP A 55 4.72 -22.69 5.69
N ASP A 56 4.95 -21.81 6.66
CA ASP A 56 5.18 -22.14 8.06
C ASP A 56 4.45 -21.12 8.96
N PRO A 57 3.13 -21.27 9.20
CA PRO A 57 2.36 -20.33 10.01
C PRO A 57 2.76 -20.37 11.51
N PRO A 58 2.85 -19.22 12.20
CA PRO A 58 2.74 -17.84 11.71
C PRO A 58 4.09 -17.22 11.30
N HIS A 59 5.13 -18.02 11.07
CA HIS A 59 6.54 -17.59 11.04
C HIS A 59 7.09 -17.25 9.66
N ARG A 60 6.67 -17.96 8.60
CA ARG A 60 7.21 -17.74 7.26
C ARG A 60 6.21 -18.02 6.14
N PHE A 61 6.10 -17.06 5.24
CA PHE A 61 5.33 -17.18 4.01
C PHE A 61 6.15 -16.66 2.84
N THR A 62 6.29 -17.46 1.78
CA THR A 62 6.97 -17.03 0.56
C THR A 62 6.11 -17.40 -0.64
N ASN A 63 5.89 -16.45 -1.55
CA ASN A 63 5.25 -16.70 -2.83
C ASN A 63 6.09 -16.15 -3.99
N ARG A 64 6.11 -16.88 -5.10
CA ARG A 64 6.91 -16.57 -6.29
C ARG A 64 6.08 -16.73 -7.55
N VAL A 65 6.22 -15.79 -8.46
CA VAL A 65 5.78 -15.93 -9.84
C VAL A 65 6.97 -15.81 -10.79
N GLU A 66 7.05 -16.74 -11.73
CA GLU A 66 7.99 -16.77 -12.85
C GLU A 66 7.19 -16.51 -14.13
N ASP A 67 7.81 -15.85 -15.12
CA ASP A 67 7.16 -15.53 -16.41
C ASP A 67 5.82 -14.81 -16.23
N VAL A 68 5.82 -13.68 -15.51
CA VAL A 68 4.61 -12.94 -15.14
C VAL A 68 3.83 -12.54 -16.40
N GLU A 69 2.75 -13.27 -16.69
CA GLU A 69 1.96 -13.08 -17.90
C GLU A 69 1.39 -11.64 -17.93
N GLY A 70 1.73 -10.88 -18.97
CA GLY A 70 1.27 -9.50 -19.14
C GLY A 70 2.16 -8.42 -18.50
N ILE A 71 3.27 -8.77 -17.83
CA ILE A 71 4.28 -7.81 -17.34
C ILE A 71 5.58 -8.04 -18.09
N SER A 72 5.77 -7.33 -19.20
CA SER A 72 6.99 -7.42 -20.02
C SER A 72 8.26 -6.95 -19.30
N GLU A 73 8.09 -6.16 -18.25
CA GLU A 73 9.12 -5.46 -17.50
C GLU A 73 9.71 -6.31 -16.36
N GLN A 74 9.17 -7.50 -16.08
CA GLN A 74 9.63 -8.32 -14.96
C GLN A 74 9.49 -9.83 -15.27
N THR A 75 10.59 -10.57 -15.19
CA THR A 75 10.57 -12.03 -15.47
C THR A 75 10.47 -12.90 -14.22
N LEU A 76 10.73 -12.34 -13.04
CA LEU A 76 10.56 -13.01 -11.75
C LEU A 76 10.14 -12.00 -10.69
N ASN A 77 9.16 -12.39 -9.87
CA ASN A 77 8.76 -11.64 -8.67
C ASN A 77 8.56 -12.60 -7.49
N GLN A 78 9.20 -12.29 -6.37
CA GLN A 78 9.10 -13.06 -5.14
C GLN A 78 8.89 -12.13 -3.94
N LEU A 79 7.94 -12.49 -3.08
CA LEU A 79 7.74 -11.87 -1.78
C LEU A 79 8.02 -12.93 -0.70
N ASP A 80 8.88 -12.60 0.26
CA ASP A 80 9.20 -13.42 1.42
C ASP A 80 8.88 -12.62 2.69
N TYR A 81 8.07 -13.22 3.56
CA TYR A 81 7.66 -12.69 4.85
C TYR A 81 8.22 -13.61 5.92
N THR A 82 9.03 -13.05 6.82
CA THR A 82 9.48 -13.70 8.05
C THR A 82 8.92 -12.94 9.24
N ILE A 83 8.30 -13.65 10.18
CA ILE A 83 7.62 -13.08 11.35
C ILE A 83 8.14 -13.78 12.59
N GLU A 84 8.72 -13.02 13.50
CA GLU A 84 9.28 -13.53 14.74
C GLU A 84 8.59 -12.89 15.96
N PRO A 85 8.26 -13.68 16.99
CA PRO A 85 7.70 -13.13 18.20
C PRO A 85 8.71 -12.22 18.91
N ARG A 86 8.17 -11.17 19.54
CA ARG A 86 8.84 -10.28 20.50
C ARG A 86 7.97 -10.17 21.75
N ASP A 87 8.58 -9.80 22.87
CA ASP A 87 7.86 -9.52 24.12
C ASP A 87 6.85 -10.60 24.55
N GLU A 88 7.29 -11.86 24.50
CA GLU A 88 6.48 -13.06 24.83
C GLU A 88 5.28 -13.25 23.88
N GLY A 89 5.40 -12.81 22.63
CA GLY A 89 4.37 -12.95 21.59
C GLY A 89 3.37 -11.79 21.53
N ARG A 90 3.51 -10.78 22.38
CA ARG A 90 2.64 -9.57 22.36
C ARG A 90 2.98 -8.62 21.20
N ARG A 91 4.20 -8.72 20.68
CA ARG A 91 4.72 -7.93 19.57
C ARG A 91 5.35 -8.87 18.56
N ALA A 92 5.56 -8.38 17.35
CA ALA A 92 6.24 -9.13 16.30
C ALA A 92 7.29 -8.27 15.65
N TRP A 93 8.41 -8.89 15.31
CA TRP A 93 9.36 -8.36 14.34
C TRP A 93 9.08 -9.01 13.00
N VAL A 94 9.09 -8.21 11.94
CA VAL A 94 8.78 -8.63 10.58
C VAL A 94 9.94 -8.27 9.69
N ARG A 95 10.39 -9.23 8.89
CA ARG A 95 11.25 -9.00 7.73
C ARG A 95 10.49 -9.31 6.46
N TYR A 96 10.46 -8.33 5.59
CA TYR A 96 9.88 -8.43 4.25
C TYR A 96 10.99 -8.33 3.22
N VAL A 97 11.01 -9.25 2.26
CA VAL A 97 11.93 -9.22 1.11
C VAL A 97 11.11 -9.27 -0.17
N HIS A 98 11.24 -8.24 -0.99
CA HIS A 98 10.75 -8.21 -2.37
C HIS A 98 11.95 -8.33 -3.31
N SER A 99 12.02 -9.42 -4.05
CA SER A 99 13.10 -9.70 -4.98
C SER A 99 12.58 -10.19 -6.31
N GLY A 100 13.43 -10.11 -7.32
CA GLY A 100 13.03 -10.46 -8.66
C GLY A 100 14.05 -10.10 -9.71
N ILE A 101 13.62 -10.11 -10.96
CA ILE A 101 14.42 -9.73 -12.12
C ILE A 101 13.63 -8.73 -12.93
N PHE A 102 14.11 -7.48 -13.01
CA PHE A 102 13.55 -6.46 -13.89
C PHE A 102 14.15 -6.58 -15.29
N VAL A 103 13.37 -6.17 -16.28
CA VAL A 103 13.73 -6.08 -17.70
C VAL A 103 13.77 -4.60 -18.07
N ASP A 104 14.98 -4.12 -18.37
CA ASP A 104 15.27 -2.73 -18.76
C ASP A 104 14.92 -1.68 -17.69
N ASP A 105 15.38 -0.44 -17.87
CA ASP A 105 15.18 0.71 -16.96
C ASP A 105 15.31 0.39 -15.44
N TRP A 106 16.28 -0.47 -15.10
CA TRP A 106 16.36 -1.09 -13.78
C TRP A 106 16.44 -0.07 -12.64
N ASP A 107 17.20 1.02 -12.81
CA ASP A 107 17.39 2.02 -11.75
C ASP A 107 16.06 2.73 -11.41
N ASN A 108 15.27 3.04 -12.42
CA ASN A 108 13.96 3.69 -12.25
C ASN A 108 12.92 2.72 -11.68
N GLN A 109 12.89 1.47 -12.17
CA GLN A 109 12.01 0.42 -11.64
C GLN A 109 12.33 0.10 -10.18
N TYR A 110 13.62 -0.02 -9.84
CA TYR A 110 14.07 -0.24 -8.47
C TYR A 110 13.69 0.90 -7.54
N ASP A 111 13.94 2.16 -7.96
CA ASP A 111 13.58 3.32 -7.16
C ASP A 111 12.07 3.39 -6.90
N GLY A 112 11.26 3.18 -7.94
CA GLY A 112 9.81 3.09 -7.82
C GLY A 112 9.36 1.97 -6.87
N ALA A 113 9.83 0.74 -7.10
CA ALA A 113 9.46 -0.43 -6.30
C ALA A 113 9.86 -0.29 -4.83
N SER A 114 11.07 0.21 -4.56
CA SER A 114 11.59 0.44 -3.21
C SER A 114 10.73 1.44 -2.45
N LYS A 115 10.46 2.60 -3.07
CA LYS A 115 9.64 3.65 -2.46
C LYS A 115 8.20 3.22 -2.21
N HIS A 116 7.58 2.48 -3.13
CA HIS A 116 6.22 1.94 -2.92
C HIS A 116 6.20 0.87 -1.84
N THR A 117 7.20 -0.01 -1.79
CA THR A 117 7.34 -1.04 -0.75
C THR A 117 7.33 -0.42 0.64
N ASP A 118 8.13 0.62 0.86
CA ASP A 118 8.18 1.32 2.15
C ASP A 118 6.81 1.90 2.55
N PHE A 119 6.08 2.47 1.59
CA PHE A 119 4.77 3.06 1.85
C PHE A 119 3.68 2.01 2.13
N TYR A 120 3.69 0.89 1.40
CA TYR A 120 2.79 -0.22 1.69
C TYR A 120 3.07 -0.84 3.05
N LEU A 121 4.34 -1.05 3.41
CA LEU A 121 4.70 -1.59 4.74
C LEU A 121 4.45 -0.58 5.87
N HIS A 122 4.49 0.73 5.59
CA HIS A 122 3.93 1.72 6.52
C HIS A 122 2.42 1.54 6.68
N THR A 123 1.68 1.35 5.59
CA THR A 123 0.23 1.13 5.63
C THR A 123 -0.12 -0.16 6.41
N LEU A 124 0.64 -1.24 6.24
CA LEU A 124 0.50 -2.47 7.03
C LEU A 124 0.62 -2.21 8.53
N ARG A 125 1.63 -1.44 8.94
CA ARG A 125 1.82 -1.05 10.35
C ARG A 125 0.65 -0.22 10.88
N GLN A 126 0.12 0.71 10.08
CA GLN A 126 -1.06 1.50 10.46
C GLN A 126 -2.32 0.63 10.57
N TYR A 127 -2.53 -0.30 9.65
CA TYR A 127 -3.62 -1.27 9.69
C TYR A 127 -3.54 -2.13 10.97
N LEU A 128 -2.40 -2.79 11.20
CA LEU A 128 -2.21 -3.65 12.38
C LEU A 128 -2.40 -2.90 13.71
N THR A 129 -1.99 -1.62 13.77
CA THR A 129 -2.07 -0.83 15.00
C THR A 129 -3.49 -0.31 15.29
N HIS A 130 -4.27 0.01 14.25
CA HIS A 130 -5.51 0.79 14.41
C HIS A 130 -6.78 0.07 13.94
N PHE A 131 -6.65 -0.87 13.01
CA PHE A 131 -7.76 -1.42 12.24
C PHE A 131 -7.73 -2.95 12.12
N ASP A 132 -6.80 -3.62 12.81
CA ASP A 132 -6.66 -5.07 12.75
C ASP A 132 -7.99 -5.80 12.97
N GLY A 133 -8.22 -6.82 12.13
CA GLY A 133 -9.43 -7.65 12.15
C GLY A 133 -10.72 -6.95 11.69
N ARG A 134 -10.69 -5.65 11.37
CA ARG A 134 -11.88 -4.95 10.87
C ARG A 134 -12.13 -5.27 9.40
N PRO A 135 -13.39 -5.51 8.98
CA PRO A 135 -13.74 -5.58 7.57
C PRO A 135 -13.35 -4.30 6.84
N VAL A 136 -12.92 -4.43 5.58
CA VAL A 136 -12.47 -3.30 4.77
C VAL A 136 -13.31 -3.20 3.49
N ALA A 137 -13.82 -2.00 3.21
CA ALA A 137 -14.25 -1.61 1.88
C ALA A 137 -13.05 -0.94 1.19
N PHE A 138 -12.48 -1.65 0.22
CA PHE A 138 -11.30 -1.18 -0.52
C PHE A 138 -11.70 -0.55 -1.85
N ALA A 139 -11.17 0.64 -2.12
CA ALA A 139 -11.26 1.29 -3.42
C ALA A 139 -9.87 1.76 -3.87
N THR A 140 -9.59 1.67 -5.17
CA THR A 140 -8.38 2.23 -5.76
C THR A 140 -8.65 2.70 -7.18
N PHE A 141 -8.08 3.85 -7.54
CA PHE A 141 -8.26 4.42 -8.88
C PHE A 141 -7.13 5.39 -9.23
N ASP A 142 -7.01 5.65 -10.52
CA ASP A 142 -6.09 6.63 -11.08
C ASP A 142 -6.82 7.96 -11.30
N GLY A 143 -6.08 9.05 -11.13
CA GLY A 143 -6.52 10.39 -11.49
C GLY A 143 -6.58 10.60 -13.02
N PRO A 144 -7.10 11.75 -13.45
CA PRO A 144 -7.20 12.08 -14.88
C PRO A 144 -5.80 12.25 -15.50
N GLU A 145 -5.70 12.21 -16.83
CA GLU A 145 -4.44 12.35 -17.58
C GLU A 145 -3.64 13.60 -17.18
N ALA A 146 -4.32 14.71 -16.86
CA ALA A 146 -3.70 15.95 -16.38
C ALA A 146 -2.87 15.76 -15.09
N SER A 147 -3.17 14.73 -14.30
CA SER A 147 -2.42 14.38 -13.09
C SER A 147 -1.04 13.77 -13.37
N LYS A 148 -0.62 13.63 -14.64
CA LYS A 148 0.78 13.32 -15.02
C LYS A 148 1.71 14.54 -14.97
N ALA A 149 1.18 15.74 -14.80
CA ALA A 149 1.99 16.96 -14.72
C ALA A 149 3.05 16.87 -13.60
N SER A 150 4.20 17.51 -13.78
CA SER A 150 5.32 17.43 -12.84
C SER A 150 5.00 17.99 -11.45
N ASP A 151 4.04 18.92 -11.35
CA ASP A 151 3.58 19.53 -10.10
C ASP A 151 2.27 18.92 -9.57
N ALA A 152 1.74 17.87 -10.22
CA ALA A 152 0.43 17.31 -9.91
C ALA A 152 0.29 16.87 -8.45
N PHE A 153 1.31 16.20 -7.89
CA PHE A 153 1.24 15.73 -6.51
C PHE A 153 1.31 16.87 -5.48
N ALA A 154 2.04 17.95 -5.79
CA ALA A 154 2.01 19.15 -4.98
C ALA A 154 0.62 19.83 -5.02
N ALA A 155 -0.05 19.80 -6.18
CA ALA A 155 -1.43 20.28 -6.31
C ALA A 155 -2.41 19.46 -5.45
N VAL A 156 -2.25 18.13 -5.40
CA VAL A 156 -3.03 17.24 -4.53
C VAL A 156 -2.80 17.60 -3.05
N GLY A 157 -1.55 17.78 -2.63
CA GLY A 157 -1.24 18.21 -1.26
C GLY A 157 -1.93 19.52 -0.86
N ARG A 158 -1.89 20.54 -1.74
CA ARG A 158 -2.60 21.82 -1.52
C ARG A 158 -4.11 21.65 -1.52
N ALA A 159 -4.66 20.83 -2.41
CA ALA A 159 -6.09 20.56 -2.50
C ALA A 159 -6.62 19.87 -1.25
N LEU A 160 -5.81 19.03 -0.60
CA LEU A 160 -6.10 18.44 0.72
C LEU A 160 -6.02 19.46 1.87
N GLY A 161 -5.59 20.70 1.61
CA GLY A 161 -5.36 21.72 2.63
C GLY A 161 -4.07 21.54 3.44
N LEU A 162 -3.10 20.77 2.91
CA LEU A 162 -1.82 20.55 3.56
C LEU A 162 -0.84 21.64 3.15
N ALA A 163 -0.26 22.34 4.13
CA ALA A 163 0.87 23.23 3.90
C ALA A 163 2.11 22.42 3.49
N ASP A 164 3.03 23.04 2.74
CA ASP A 164 4.25 22.37 2.26
C ASP A 164 5.13 21.83 3.41
N ASP A 165 5.06 22.44 4.59
CA ASP A 165 5.78 22.07 5.81
C ASP A 165 4.96 21.22 6.80
N THR A 166 3.77 20.74 6.38
CA THR A 166 2.97 19.81 7.21
C THR A 166 3.75 18.52 7.44
N SER A 167 4.15 18.29 8.69
CA SER A 167 4.95 17.13 9.08
C SER A 167 4.10 15.86 9.21
N GLU A 168 4.75 14.70 9.07
CA GLU A 168 4.21 13.44 9.60
C GLU A 168 3.85 13.58 11.09
N GLY A 169 2.78 12.90 11.51
CA GLY A 169 2.19 12.99 12.85
C GLY A 169 1.24 14.18 13.07
N ALA A 170 1.17 15.15 12.14
CA ALA A 170 0.28 16.30 12.30
C ALA A 170 -1.21 15.89 12.24
N ARG A 171 -2.02 16.47 13.13
CA ARG A 171 -3.49 16.42 13.05
C ARG A 171 -3.98 17.55 12.15
N VAL A 172 -4.84 17.22 11.19
CA VAL A 172 -5.31 18.14 10.16
C VAL A 172 -6.81 18.00 9.90
N GLN A 173 -7.40 19.05 9.34
CA GLN A 173 -8.73 19.06 8.74
C GLN A 173 -8.56 18.95 7.22
N ALA A 174 -8.37 17.73 6.72
CA ALA A 174 -8.08 17.51 5.31
C ALA A 174 -9.31 17.80 4.45
N GLN A 175 -9.13 18.54 3.37
CA GLN A 175 -10.21 18.83 2.42
C GLN A 175 -10.38 17.64 1.48
N GLY A 176 -11.48 16.89 1.62
CA GLY A 176 -11.77 15.72 0.80
C GLY A 176 -13.07 15.84 0.02
N PRO A 177 -13.70 14.70 -0.33
CA PRO A 177 -14.94 14.70 -1.08
C PRO A 177 -16.09 15.37 -0.33
N ASP A 178 -17.16 15.70 -1.06
CA ASP A 178 -18.41 16.27 -0.55
C ASP A 178 -18.28 17.64 0.17
N GLY A 179 -17.11 18.28 0.07
CA GLY A 179 -16.87 19.61 0.64
C GLY A 179 -16.88 19.66 2.16
N GLN A 180 -16.79 18.49 2.82
CA GLN A 180 -16.67 18.39 4.27
C GLN A 180 -15.21 18.08 4.64
N PRO A 181 -14.61 18.85 5.55
CA PRO A 181 -13.29 18.52 6.08
C PRO A 181 -13.30 17.18 6.83
N LEU A 182 -12.19 16.45 6.73
CA LEU A 182 -11.96 15.17 7.37
C LEU A 182 -10.96 15.37 8.52
N ASP A 183 -11.31 14.92 9.72
CA ASP A 183 -10.35 14.79 10.82
C ASP A 183 -9.35 13.67 10.48
N ALA A 184 -8.09 14.03 10.27
CA ALA A 184 -7.05 13.07 9.92
C ALA A 184 -5.73 13.32 10.66
N SER A 185 -4.94 12.27 10.81
CA SER A 185 -3.50 12.35 11.04
C SER A 185 -2.78 12.19 9.71
N VAL A 186 -1.79 13.04 9.41
CA VAL A 186 -0.84 12.78 8.33
C VAL A 186 0.14 11.73 8.85
N ASP A 187 -0.05 10.46 8.51
CA ASP A 187 0.79 9.36 9.01
C ASP A 187 2.02 9.10 8.12
N TYR A 188 2.00 9.61 6.88
CA TYR A 188 3.11 9.52 5.94
C TYR A 188 3.16 10.76 5.03
N ARG A 189 4.35 11.32 4.82
CA ARG A 189 4.52 12.49 3.95
C ARG A 189 5.93 12.57 3.39
N ASN A 190 6.04 12.41 2.08
CA ASN A 190 7.24 12.75 1.33
C ASN A 190 6.86 13.28 -0.07
N PRO A 191 7.81 13.59 -0.96
CA PRO A 191 7.50 14.09 -2.30
C PRO A 191 6.67 13.13 -3.18
N TYR A 192 6.60 11.85 -2.83
CA TYR A 192 6.00 10.79 -3.64
C TYR A 192 4.68 10.26 -3.07
N PHE A 193 4.48 10.35 -1.75
CA PHE A 193 3.31 9.78 -1.09
C PHE A 193 2.77 10.66 0.03
N ILE A 194 1.45 10.58 0.21
CA ILE A 194 0.73 11.17 1.34
C ILE A 194 -0.15 10.07 1.92
N GLY A 195 -0.01 9.84 3.21
CA GLY A 195 -0.88 9.00 4.00
C GLY A 195 -1.72 9.84 4.95
N LEU A 196 -3.04 9.66 4.88
CA LEU A 196 -3.98 10.18 5.86
C LEU A 196 -4.63 9.00 6.61
N ARG A 197 -4.65 9.09 7.93
CA ARG A 197 -5.41 8.16 8.79
C ARG A 197 -6.51 8.92 9.53
N THR A 198 -7.75 8.54 9.29
CA THR A 198 -8.91 8.99 10.07
C THR A 198 -9.18 8.00 11.21
N ASP A 199 -10.29 8.15 11.92
CA ASP A 199 -10.72 7.18 12.93
C ASP A 199 -11.24 5.87 12.34
N THR A 200 -11.56 5.85 11.04
CA THR A 200 -12.15 4.69 10.35
C THR A 200 -11.48 4.33 9.03
N ALA A 201 -10.54 5.12 8.50
CA ALA A 201 -9.98 4.87 7.19
C ALA A 201 -8.49 5.19 7.08
N LEU A 202 -7.84 4.49 6.16
CA LEU A 202 -6.52 4.84 5.62
C LEU A 202 -6.70 5.31 4.18
N ILE A 203 -6.23 6.52 3.88
CA ILE A 203 -6.32 7.14 2.56
C ILE A 203 -4.89 7.40 2.07
N ARG A 204 -4.55 6.82 0.92
CA ARG A 204 -3.19 6.76 0.41
C ARG A 204 -3.15 7.40 -0.95
N PHE A 205 -2.33 8.44 -1.10
CA PHE A 205 -2.13 9.14 -2.37
C PHE A 205 -0.75 8.80 -2.90
N PHE A 206 -0.68 8.47 -4.19
CA PHE A 206 0.52 8.01 -4.88
C PHE A 206 0.87 9.03 -5.97
N GLY A 207 1.93 9.80 -5.76
CA GLY A 207 2.52 10.74 -6.70
C GLY A 207 3.27 10.03 -7.83
N ARG A 208 2.59 9.14 -8.55
CA ARG A 208 3.23 8.36 -9.61
C ARG A 208 3.58 9.17 -10.85
N ASN A 209 3.17 10.43 -10.90
CA ASN A 209 3.59 11.43 -11.88
C ASN A 209 5.11 11.63 -11.89
N HIS A 210 5.79 11.37 -10.77
CA HIS A 210 7.25 11.33 -10.70
C HIS A 210 7.88 10.24 -11.57
N TRP A 211 7.10 9.20 -11.91
CA TRP A 211 7.48 8.11 -12.81
C TRP A 211 6.67 8.10 -14.12
N GLY A 212 6.00 9.22 -14.47
CA GLY A 212 5.25 9.36 -15.73
C GLY A 212 3.83 8.79 -15.72
N TYR A 213 3.32 8.34 -14.57
CA TYR A 213 1.95 7.81 -14.42
C TYR A 213 1.02 8.82 -13.75
N MET A 214 -0.29 8.56 -13.78
CA MET A 214 -1.26 9.42 -13.09
C MET A 214 -1.12 9.31 -11.59
N VAL A 215 -1.52 10.36 -10.86
CA VAL A 215 -1.68 10.26 -9.40
C VAL A 215 -2.64 9.11 -9.10
N GLY A 216 -2.27 8.22 -8.18
CA GLY A 216 -3.13 7.13 -7.71
C GLY A 216 -3.72 7.45 -6.35
N VAL A 217 -4.86 6.85 -6.03
CA VAL A 217 -5.45 6.90 -4.69
C VAL A 217 -5.93 5.51 -4.32
N SER A 218 -5.64 5.08 -3.09
CA SER A 218 -6.32 3.94 -2.45
C SER A 218 -6.99 4.36 -1.15
N ILE A 219 -8.12 3.73 -0.86
CA ILE A 219 -8.93 3.95 0.33
C ILE A 219 -9.17 2.58 0.96
N HIS A 220 -8.77 2.46 2.22
CA HIS A 220 -9.10 1.33 3.07
C HIS A 220 -10.06 1.85 4.14
N ASP A 221 -11.37 1.67 3.91
CA ASP A 221 -12.40 2.13 4.84
C ASP A 221 -12.91 0.99 5.71
N PHE A 222 -12.80 1.18 7.02
CA PHE A 222 -13.14 0.22 8.06
C PHE A 222 -14.40 0.62 8.83
N ALA A 223 -15.15 1.62 8.36
CA ALA A 223 -16.43 1.99 8.95
C ALA A 223 -17.46 0.84 8.82
N PRO A 224 -18.38 0.67 9.80
CA PRO A 224 -19.39 -0.39 9.73
C PRO A 224 -20.32 -0.31 8.50
N ASP A 225 -20.51 0.90 7.95
CA ASP A 225 -21.31 1.21 6.77
C ASP A 225 -20.45 1.57 5.55
N ALA A 226 -19.16 1.20 5.57
CA ALA A 226 -18.22 1.48 4.48
C ALA A 226 -18.70 0.85 3.16
N ASP A 227 -18.57 1.60 2.07
CA ASP A 227 -18.98 1.21 0.73
C ASP A 227 -17.88 1.59 -0.27
N ALA A 228 -17.31 0.58 -0.93
CA ALA A 228 -16.16 0.76 -1.81
C ALA A 228 -16.51 1.59 -3.05
N GLU A 229 -17.67 1.34 -3.68
CA GLU A 229 -18.10 2.05 -4.89
C GLU A 229 -18.39 3.52 -4.58
N ARG A 230 -19.05 3.78 -3.44
CA ARG A 230 -19.30 5.15 -2.96
C ARG A 230 -17.98 5.87 -2.67
N ASN A 231 -17.04 5.22 -2.01
CA ASN A 231 -15.72 5.78 -1.70
C ASN A 231 -14.94 6.11 -2.98
N GLU A 232 -14.93 5.21 -3.96
CA GLU A 232 -14.31 5.43 -5.26
C GLU A 232 -14.93 6.64 -5.96
N LEU A 233 -16.25 6.67 -6.13
CA LEU A 233 -16.94 7.76 -6.83
C LEU A 233 -16.70 9.13 -6.17
N ALA A 234 -16.77 9.18 -4.84
CA ALA A 234 -16.58 10.41 -4.08
C ALA A 234 -15.16 10.96 -4.26
N TRP A 235 -14.15 10.13 -4.00
CA TRP A 235 -12.76 10.56 -4.07
C TRP A 235 -12.25 10.75 -5.51
N GLN A 236 -12.72 9.96 -6.47
CA GLN A 236 -12.43 10.16 -7.89
C GLN A 236 -13.05 11.49 -8.37
N GLY A 237 -14.29 11.79 -7.95
CA GLY A 237 -14.93 13.09 -8.21
C GLY A 237 -14.12 14.26 -7.64
N TRP A 238 -13.65 14.13 -6.39
CA TRP A 238 -12.78 15.12 -5.76
C TRP A 238 -11.46 15.30 -6.55
N LEU A 239 -10.78 14.21 -6.90
CA LEU A 239 -9.51 14.25 -7.62
C LEU A 239 -9.67 14.84 -9.02
N ASN A 240 -10.75 14.52 -9.72
CA ASN A 240 -11.10 15.15 -10.99
C ASN A 240 -11.32 16.66 -10.83
N GLY A 241 -11.95 17.09 -9.73
CA GLY A 241 -12.11 18.51 -9.39
C GLY A 241 -10.78 19.24 -9.17
N VAL A 242 -9.77 18.57 -8.60
CA VAL A 242 -8.41 19.13 -8.43
C VAL A 242 -7.77 19.46 -9.78
N PHE A 243 -8.05 18.66 -10.82
CA PHE A 243 -7.44 18.77 -12.15
C PHE A 243 -8.39 19.25 -13.26
N GLY A 244 -9.61 19.65 -12.91
CA GLY A 244 -10.65 20.05 -13.87
C GLY A 244 -10.70 21.55 -14.19
N GLY A 245 -9.68 22.30 -13.78
CA GLY A 245 -9.54 23.76 -13.99
C GLY A 245 -8.88 24.15 -15.31
#